data_AF-A0A9K3LGW5-F1
#
_entry.id   AF-A0A9K3LGW5-F1
#
_cell.length_a   1.000
_cell.length_b   1.000
_cell.length_c   1.000
_cell.angle_alpha   90.00
_cell.angle_beta   90.00
_cell.angle_gamma   90.00
#
_symmetry.space_group_name_H-M   'P 1'
#
loop_
_entity.id
_entity.type
_entity.pdbx_description
1 polymer ?
#
loop_
_entity_poly.entity_id
_entity_poly.type
_entity_poly.pdbx_seq_one_letter_code
_entity_poly.pdbx_strand_id
1 'polypeptide(L)'
;MSFAFAGGWIGAAVTMMMMAFAITTTDSFQPSIPPSKVPQSILSVRSKALSSQMATSLSSKLFSDKFNRDIDERIRQRAAGQGGGSMAAGAVLGGLIGGPFGALFGAQIGANLGAKNAMNKARKEEMDRLGITQDMLDAAEEIGLALQQSMEGMEATKNSLQTHQSLARRIDSDVTALYDKAKAAIERNDEEAARNFLLKRTQEQESLKKVLKMCAEEKKRLEIMEGNVDVLQKRAMEVEGMLQRTVGAKARQDSFIDFSVSSEDPLLRKFKDLGID
;
A
#
# COMPACT_ATOMS: atom_id res chain seq x y z
N MET A 1 -0.48 -66.19 -10.40
CA MET A 1 -0.27 -65.15 -11.42
C MET A 1 -0.36 -63.80 -10.71
N SER A 2 0.79 -63.17 -10.43
CA SER A 2 0.86 -61.87 -9.75
C SER A 2 0.89 -60.74 -10.77
N PHE A 3 -0.09 -59.85 -10.73
CA PHE A 3 -0.06 -58.57 -11.44
C PHE A 3 0.40 -57.48 -10.46
N ALA A 4 1.64 -57.03 -10.62
CA ALA A 4 2.17 -55.85 -9.93
C ALA A 4 1.75 -54.60 -10.72
N PHE A 5 0.85 -53.81 -10.15
CA PHE A 5 0.38 -52.55 -10.73
C PHE A 5 1.36 -51.42 -10.40
N ALA A 6 2.07 -50.93 -11.42
CA ALA A 6 2.91 -49.75 -11.37
C ALA A 6 2.04 -48.48 -11.34
N GLY A 7 1.76 -47.98 -10.13
CA GLY A 7 0.89 -46.81 -9.90
C GLY A 7 1.61 -45.57 -9.36
N GLY A 8 2.82 -45.25 -9.85
CA GLY A 8 3.73 -44.31 -9.16
C GLY A 8 4.16 -43.04 -9.90
N TRP A 9 3.54 -42.64 -11.03
CA TRP A 9 4.11 -41.59 -11.89
C TRP A 9 3.16 -40.46 -12.35
N ILE A 10 1.91 -40.41 -11.89
CA ILE A 10 0.95 -39.38 -12.37
C ILE A 10 0.92 -38.14 -11.47
N GLY A 11 1.39 -38.22 -10.22
CA GLY A 11 1.35 -37.10 -9.27
C GLY A 11 2.33 -35.96 -9.56
N ALA A 12 3.48 -36.24 -10.19
CA ALA A 12 4.53 -35.22 -10.40
C ALA A 12 4.28 -34.32 -11.62
N ALA A 13 3.47 -34.76 -12.59
CA ALA A 13 3.25 -34.00 -13.83
C ALA A 13 2.30 -32.80 -13.64
N VAL A 14 1.37 -32.86 -12.67
CA VAL A 14 0.41 -31.77 -12.42
C VAL A 14 1.08 -30.58 -11.72
N THR A 15 2.08 -30.83 -10.87
CA THR A 15 2.82 -29.75 -10.19
C THR A 15 3.76 -29.00 -11.14
N MET A 16 4.28 -29.67 -12.18
CA MET A 16 5.20 -29.05 -13.14
C MET A 16 4.49 -28.20 -14.22
N MET A 17 3.21 -28.46 -14.49
CA MET A 17 2.43 -27.72 -15.49
C MET A 17 1.94 -26.34 -14.99
N MET A 18 1.94 -26.11 -13.67
CA MET A 18 1.65 -24.80 -13.07
C MET A 18 2.83 -23.80 -13.14
N MET A 19 4.05 -24.26 -13.46
CA MET A 19 5.23 -23.39 -13.61
C MET A 19 5.59 -23.04 -15.06
N ALA A 20 4.99 -23.70 -16.06
CA ALA A 20 5.34 -23.52 -17.47
C ALA A 20 4.36 -22.66 -18.29
N PHE A 21 3.38 -22.00 -17.65
CA PHE A 21 2.47 -21.06 -18.32
C PHE A 21 2.85 -19.60 -18.06
N ALA A 22 4.15 -19.33 -18.05
CA ALA A 22 4.71 -18.00 -18.23
C ALA A 22 5.51 -18.04 -19.53
N ILE A 23 5.27 -17.06 -20.41
CA ILE A 23 5.97 -16.80 -21.69
C ILE A 23 5.33 -17.48 -22.91
N THR A 24 4.29 -16.84 -23.48
CA THR A 24 4.22 -16.32 -24.88
C THR A 24 2.77 -16.13 -25.32
N THR A 25 2.19 -14.98 -24.99
CA THR A 25 1.14 -14.36 -25.81
C THR A 25 1.34 -12.86 -25.74
N THR A 26 2.29 -12.39 -26.54
CA THR A 26 2.31 -11.00 -27.01
C THR A 26 1.20 -10.88 -28.05
N ASP A 27 -0.01 -10.62 -27.60
CA ASP A 27 -1.06 -10.13 -28.49
C ASP A 27 -1.36 -8.68 -28.13
N SER A 28 -1.13 -7.83 -29.11
CA SER A 28 -1.11 -6.39 -29.04
C SER A 28 -2.51 -5.83 -28.88
N PHE A 29 -2.86 -5.41 -27.66
CA PHE A 29 -3.99 -4.53 -27.44
C PHE A 29 -3.46 -3.21 -26.85
N GLN A 30 -3.37 -2.19 -27.72
CA GLN A 30 -3.03 -0.82 -27.34
C GLN A 30 -4.30 -0.08 -26.88
N PRO A 31 -4.43 0.31 -25.60
CA PRO A 31 -5.29 1.42 -25.24
C PRO A 31 -4.53 2.72 -25.57
N SER A 32 -5.09 3.53 -26.47
CA SER A 32 -4.57 4.87 -26.81
C SER A 32 -4.72 5.82 -25.61
N ILE A 33 -3.62 6.04 -24.90
CA ILE A 33 -3.47 7.12 -23.92
C ILE A 33 -2.64 8.22 -24.60
N PRO A 34 -3.04 9.50 -24.55
CA PRO A 34 -2.28 10.60 -25.16
C PRO A 34 -0.91 10.80 -24.49
N PRO A 35 0.14 11.18 -25.25
CA PRO A 35 1.50 11.24 -24.73
C PRO A 35 1.75 12.51 -23.91
N SER A 36 1.98 12.37 -22.60
CA SER A 36 2.76 13.34 -21.84
C SER A 36 4.24 12.99 -21.98
N LYS A 37 5.01 13.95 -22.52
CA LYS A 37 6.44 13.83 -22.77
C LYS A 37 7.19 13.79 -21.43
N VAL A 38 7.83 12.66 -21.12
CA VAL A 38 8.89 12.60 -20.10
C VAL A 38 10.14 11.99 -20.76
N PRO A 39 11.30 12.66 -20.70
CA PRO A 39 12.50 12.23 -21.42
C PRO A 39 13.15 10.98 -20.81
N GLN A 40 13.53 10.06 -21.71
CA GLN A 40 14.31 8.86 -21.42
C GLN A 40 15.82 9.16 -21.45
N SER A 41 16.49 8.86 -20.35
CA SER A 41 17.88 8.35 -20.26
C SER A 41 18.05 7.95 -18.78
N ILE A 42 18.44 6.75 -18.38
CA ILE A 42 19.74 6.11 -18.57
C ILE A 42 19.62 4.60 -18.29
N LEU A 43 20.38 3.84 -19.06
CA LEU A 43 20.57 2.38 -19.05
C LEU A 43 21.38 1.85 -17.86
N SER A 44 21.08 0.59 -17.51
CA SER A 44 22.03 -0.51 -17.22
C SER A 44 23.00 -0.39 -16.03
N VAL A 45 22.80 -1.20 -14.98
CA VAL A 45 23.81 -2.12 -14.41
C VAL A 45 23.14 -3.34 -13.76
N ARG A 46 23.78 -4.49 -13.98
CA ARG A 46 23.42 -5.88 -13.68
C ARG A 46 24.01 -6.35 -12.33
N SER A 47 23.25 -7.16 -11.60
CA SER A 47 23.64 -8.25 -10.67
C SER A 47 24.63 -8.02 -9.51
N LYS A 48 24.18 -8.33 -8.29
CA LYS A 48 24.74 -9.31 -7.31
C LYS A 48 24.51 -8.83 -5.87
N ALA A 49 23.58 -9.45 -5.14
CA ALA A 49 23.62 -9.63 -3.67
C ALA A 49 22.41 -10.46 -3.17
N LEU A 50 22.40 -11.77 -3.44
CA LEU A 50 21.66 -12.73 -2.62
C LEU A 50 22.62 -13.23 -1.53
N SER A 51 22.39 -12.83 -0.27
CA SER A 51 22.78 -13.61 0.93
C SER A 51 22.45 -12.94 2.27
N SER A 52 21.90 -11.71 2.32
CA SER A 52 21.62 -11.01 3.60
C SER A 52 20.15 -11.01 4.06
N GLN A 53 19.25 -11.81 3.46
CA GLN A 53 17.79 -11.67 3.67
C GLN A 53 17.17 -12.55 4.77
N MET A 54 17.93 -13.38 5.50
CA MET A 54 17.33 -14.28 6.51
C MET A 54 17.33 -13.76 7.96
N ALA A 55 18.11 -12.73 8.29
CA ALA A 55 18.13 -12.19 9.66
C ALA A 55 17.12 -11.04 9.90
N THR A 56 16.62 -10.39 8.84
CA THR A 56 15.70 -9.24 8.94
C THR A 56 14.22 -9.62 8.91
N SER A 57 13.86 -10.84 8.52
CA SER A 57 12.46 -11.29 8.39
C SER A 57 11.82 -11.77 9.70
N LEU A 58 12.62 -12.09 10.72
CA LEU A 58 12.14 -12.47 12.06
C LEU A 58 11.94 -11.24 12.96
N SER A 59 12.78 -10.22 12.82
CA SER A 59 12.64 -8.98 13.58
C SER A 59 11.46 -8.12 13.10
N SER A 60 11.12 -8.16 11.81
CA SER A 60 9.98 -7.42 11.25
C SER A 60 8.63 -8.02 11.63
N LYS A 61 8.52 -9.36 11.75
CA LYS A 61 7.29 -10.05 12.19
C LYS A 61 6.99 -9.86 13.68
N LEU A 62 8.01 -9.89 14.53
CA LEU A 62 7.83 -9.66 15.97
C LEU A 62 7.52 -8.19 16.29
N PHE A 63 8.04 -7.25 15.49
CA PHE A 63 7.63 -5.85 15.56
C PHE A 63 6.22 -5.64 15.01
N SER A 64 5.86 -6.25 13.88
CA SER A 64 4.51 -6.10 13.30
C SER A 64 3.42 -6.66 14.20
N ASP A 65 3.64 -7.80 14.86
CA ASP A 65 2.63 -8.42 15.72
C ASP A 65 2.42 -7.67 17.04
N LYS A 66 3.51 -7.15 17.65
CA LYS A 66 3.38 -6.28 18.84
C LYS A 66 2.75 -4.93 18.49
N PHE A 67 3.05 -4.39 17.31
CA PHE A 67 2.53 -3.10 16.85
C PHE A 67 1.05 -3.20 16.48
N ASN A 68 0.64 -4.24 15.74
CA ASN A 68 -0.78 -4.52 15.43
C ASN A 68 -1.62 -4.71 16.69
N ARG A 69 -1.06 -5.37 17.71
CA ARG A 69 -1.74 -5.59 18.98
C ARG A 69 -1.92 -4.29 19.79
N ASP A 70 -0.93 -3.40 19.81
CA ASP A 70 -1.05 -2.09 20.50
C ASP A 70 -2.04 -1.16 19.79
N ILE A 71 -2.16 -1.27 18.47
CA ILE A 71 -3.14 -0.54 17.66
C ILE A 71 -4.57 -0.99 17.97
N ASP A 72 -4.84 -2.30 17.93
CA ASP A 72 -6.17 -2.84 18.25
C ASP A 72 -6.59 -2.51 19.70
N GLU A 73 -5.64 -2.52 20.63
CA GLU A 73 -5.86 -2.16 22.04
C GLU A 73 -6.23 -0.66 22.18
N ARG A 74 -5.52 0.25 21.49
CA ARG A 74 -5.81 1.70 21.51
C ARG A 74 -7.09 2.08 20.77
N ILE A 75 -7.41 1.39 19.67
CA ILE A 75 -8.67 1.57 18.94
C ILE A 75 -9.84 1.16 19.84
N ARG A 76 -9.73 0.02 20.56
CA ARG A 76 -10.76 -0.41 21.51
C ARG A 76 -10.89 0.53 22.72
N GLN A 77 -9.77 1.00 23.27
CA GLN A 77 -9.77 1.93 24.41
C GLN A 77 -10.39 3.29 24.05
N ARG A 78 -10.24 3.76 22.79
CA ARG A 78 -10.83 5.03 22.34
C ARG A 78 -12.22 4.90 21.72
N ALA A 79 -12.56 3.76 21.12
CA ALA A 79 -13.95 3.47 20.71
C ALA A 79 -14.88 3.34 21.92
N ALA A 80 -14.35 2.93 23.09
CA ALA A 80 -15.08 2.89 24.35
C ALA A 80 -15.23 4.27 25.04
N GLY A 81 -14.53 5.31 24.58
CA GLY A 81 -14.56 6.64 25.18
C GLY A 81 -14.66 7.74 24.13
N GLN A 82 -15.86 8.33 23.99
CA GLN A 82 -16.25 9.45 23.12
C GLN A 82 -16.59 9.12 21.67
N GLY A 83 -17.88 9.28 21.35
CA GLY A 83 -18.46 9.17 20.01
C GLY A 83 -17.98 10.27 19.06
N GLY A 84 -16.85 10.04 18.40
CA GLY A 84 -16.28 10.87 17.34
C GLY A 84 -15.62 10.01 16.25
N GLY A 85 -16.42 9.15 15.61
CA GLY A 85 -15.96 8.04 14.77
C GLY A 85 -15.25 8.40 13.45
N SER A 86 -15.24 9.66 13.01
CA SER A 86 -14.59 10.07 11.75
C SER A 86 -13.24 10.76 11.92
N MET A 87 -12.98 11.42 13.05
CA MET A 87 -11.73 12.17 13.30
C MET A 87 -10.56 11.27 13.71
N ALA A 88 -10.84 10.17 14.43
CA ALA A 88 -9.81 9.30 14.96
C ALA A 88 -9.21 8.36 13.87
N ALA A 89 -9.99 7.99 12.86
CA ALA A 89 -9.53 7.10 11.79
C ALA A 89 -8.48 7.77 10.89
N GLY A 90 -8.66 9.05 10.53
CA GLY A 90 -7.72 9.79 9.68
C GLY A 90 -6.37 10.04 10.36
N ALA A 91 -6.36 10.38 11.64
CA ALA A 91 -5.13 10.65 12.39
C ALA A 91 -4.28 9.39 12.62
N VAL A 92 -4.91 8.21 12.73
CA VAL A 92 -4.20 6.93 12.91
C VAL A 92 -3.57 6.48 11.60
N LEU A 93 -4.30 6.57 10.48
CA LEU A 93 -3.78 6.22 9.15
C LEU A 93 -2.66 7.18 8.72
N GLY A 94 -2.83 8.48 9.00
CA GLY A 94 -1.80 9.49 8.75
C GLY A 94 -0.58 9.33 9.66
N GLY A 95 -0.76 9.04 10.95
CA GLY A 95 0.35 8.84 11.90
C GLY A 95 1.16 7.57 11.65
N LEU A 96 0.56 6.53 11.09
CA LEU A 96 1.24 5.26 10.79
C LEU A 96 2.18 5.34 9.57
N ILE A 97 1.86 6.21 8.59
CA ILE A 97 2.56 6.28 7.30
C ILE A 97 3.40 7.57 7.17
N GLY A 98 3.00 8.67 7.82
CA GLY A 98 3.61 10.01 7.64
C GLY A 98 4.16 10.69 8.90
N GLY A 99 4.34 9.96 10.00
CA GLY A 99 4.91 10.52 11.23
C GLY A 99 4.03 11.62 11.87
N PRO A 100 4.62 12.56 12.65
CA PRO A 100 3.86 13.60 13.37
C PRO A 100 3.07 14.55 12.45
N PHE A 101 3.50 14.71 11.19
CA PHE A 101 2.79 15.51 10.20
C PHE A 101 1.52 14.81 9.69
N GLY A 102 1.57 13.50 9.44
CA GLY A 102 0.39 12.74 9.05
C GLY A 102 -0.68 12.68 10.15
N ALA A 103 -0.29 12.71 11.42
CA ALA A 103 -1.24 12.82 12.54
C ALA A 103 -1.95 14.19 12.57
N LEU A 104 -1.24 15.28 12.27
CA LEU A 104 -1.82 16.62 12.16
C LEU A 104 -2.76 16.76 10.96
N PHE A 105 -2.38 16.22 9.80
CA PHE A 105 -3.23 16.21 8.60
C PHE A 105 -4.48 15.34 8.77
N GLY A 106 -4.33 14.13 9.32
CA GLY A 106 -5.44 13.21 9.53
C GLY A 106 -6.48 13.70 10.54
N ALA A 107 -6.05 14.43 11.58
CA ALA A 107 -6.96 15.09 12.52
C ALA A 107 -7.69 16.30 11.89
N GLN A 108 -7.05 16.99 10.93
CA GLN A 108 -7.61 18.19 10.29
C GLN A 108 -8.72 17.89 9.28
N ILE A 109 -8.64 16.80 8.51
CA ILE A 109 -9.70 16.41 7.57
C ILE A 109 -11.00 16.12 8.33
N GLY A 110 -10.93 15.52 9.51
CA GLY A 110 -12.10 15.25 10.35
C GLY A 110 -12.71 16.50 11.02
N ALA A 111 -11.92 17.53 11.31
CA ALA A 111 -12.37 18.76 11.98
C ALA A 111 -12.94 19.85 11.07
N ASN A 112 -12.75 19.72 9.75
CA ASN A 112 -13.02 20.79 8.81
C ASN A 112 -14.50 21.00 8.42
N LEU A 113 -15.45 20.27 9.01
CA LEU A 113 -16.87 20.40 8.65
C LEU A 113 -17.65 21.49 9.42
N GLY A 114 -17.15 22.06 10.53
CA GLY A 114 -17.97 22.89 11.44
C GLY A 114 -17.58 24.36 11.67
N ALA A 115 -16.30 24.77 11.54
CA ALA A 115 -15.82 26.06 12.07
C ALA A 115 -14.93 26.86 11.09
N LYS A 116 -15.35 26.99 9.83
CA LYS A 116 -14.46 27.34 8.70
C LYS A 116 -13.86 28.76 8.71
N ASN A 117 -14.54 29.83 9.15
CA ASN A 117 -14.04 31.18 8.82
C ASN A 117 -13.01 31.78 9.81
N ALA A 118 -13.16 31.55 11.11
CA ALA A 118 -12.21 32.08 12.10
C ALA A 118 -10.90 31.28 12.14
N MET A 119 -10.99 29.95 12.00
CA MET A 119 -9.83 29.05 11.98
C MET A 119 -8.99 29.23 10.71
N ASN A 120 -9.61 29.47 9.55
CA ASN A 120 -8.86 29.64 8.30
C ASN A 120 -7.97 30.89 8.32
N LYS A 121 -8.39 31.98 8.99
CA LYS A 121 -7.57 33.19 9.10
C LYS A 121 -6.36 32.97 10.00
N ALA A 122 -6.56 32.44 11.21
CA ALA A 122 -5.47 32.12 12.13
C ALA A 122 -4.49 31.11 11.52
N ARG A 123 -5.00 30.10 10.82
CA ARG A 123 -4.21 29.11 10.10
C ARG A 123 -3.36 29.75 8.99
N LYS A 124 -3.95 30.65 8.20
CA LYS A 124 -3.22 31.34 7.13
C LYS A 124 -2.07 32.18 7.69
N GLU A 125 -2.31 32.91 8.78
CA GLU A 125 -1.28 33.69 9.47
C GLU A 125 -0.16 32.80 10.03
N GLU A 126 -0.50 31.62 10.55
CA GLU A 126 0.50 30.66 11.05
C GLU A 126 1.28 29.98 9.91
N MET A 127 0.64 29.68 8.78
CA MET A 127 1.29 29.14 7.59
C MET A 127 2.25 30.14 6.96
N ASP A 128 1.81 31.41 6.84
CA ASP A 128 2.66 32.52 6.38
C ASP A 128 3.87 32.69 7.32
N ARG A 129 3.67 32.56 8.64
CA ARG A 129 4.75 32.60 9.63
C ARG A 129 5.77 31.47 9.42
N LEU A 130 5.31 30.26 9.13
CA LEU A 130 6.17 29.10 8.87
C LEU A 130 6.77 29.11 7.45
N GLY A 131 6.40 30.07 6.60
CA GLY A 131 6.83 30.16 5.21
C GLY A 131 6.21 29.10 4.32
N ILE A 132 5.18 28.39 4.78
CA ILE A 132 4.49 27.35 4.02
C ILE A 132 3.49 28.03 3.09
N THR A 133 3.68 27.89 1.78
CA THR A 133 2.74 28.46 0.80
C THR A 133 1.49 27.59 0.67
N GLN A 134 0.37 28.20 0.29
CA GLN A 134 -0.88 27.48 0.02
C GLN A 134 -0.68 26.38 -1.02
N ASP A 135 0.09 26.65 -2.08
CA ASP A 135 0.40 25.69 -3.14
C ASP A 135 1.08 24.40 -2.60
N MET A 136 1.93 24.51 -1.57
CA MET A 136 2.58 23.34 -0.96
C MET A 136 1.60 22.48 -0.18
N LEU A 137 0.60 23.11 0.43
CA LEU A 137 -0.45 22.43 1.18
C LEU A 137 -1.45 21.78 0.25
N ASP A 138 -1.86 22.48 -0.80
CA ASP A 138 -2.74 21.94 -1.83
C ASP A 138 -2.08 20.72 -2.50
N ALA A 139 -0.78 20.79 -2.79
CA ALA A 139 -0.03 19.65 -3.32
C ALA A 139 0.05 18.47 -2.33
N ALA A 140 0.27 18.76 -1.03
CA ALA A 140 0.29 17.74 0.00
C ALA A 140 -1.09 17.08 0.19
N GLU A 141 -2.16 17.86 0.15
CA GLU A 141 -3.55 17.40 0.24
C GLU A 141 -3.92 16.54 -0.97
N GLU A 142 -3.61 16.98 -2.18
CA GLU A 142 -3.86 16.24 -3.43
C GLU A 142 -3.17 14.87 -3.39
N ILE A 143 -1.88 14.82 -3.03
CA ILE A 143 -1.12 13.57 -2.94
C ILE A 143 -1.68 12.69 -1.83
N GLY A 144 -2.04 13.26 -0.68
CA GLY A 144 -2.63 12.53 0.44
C GLY A 144 -3.94 11.85 0.06
N LEU A 145 -4.85 12.57 -0.60
CA LEU A 145 -6.12 12.02 -1.09
C LEU A 145 -5.90 10.94 -2.16
N ALA A 146 -4.99 11.19 -3.12
CA ALA A 146 -4.67 10.22 -4.15
C ALA A 146 -4.06 8.93 -3.57
N LEU A 147 -3.18 9.05 -2.58
CA LEU A 147 -2.56 7.92 -1.89
C LEU A 147 -3.61 7.11 -1.12
N GLN A 148 -4.50 7.78 -0.37
CA GLN A 148 -5.58 7.11 0.35
C GLN A 148 -6.49 6.34 -0.62
N GLN A 149 -6.96 6.97 -1.69
CA GLN A 149 -7.79 6.31 -2.70
C GLN A 149 -7.08 5.12 -3.35
N SER A 150 -5.78 5.24 -3.62
CA SER A 150 -4.98 4.15 -4.19
C SER A 150 -4.82 2.98 -3.22
N MET A 151 -4.64 3.26 -1.93
CA MET A 151 -4.58 2.23 -0.89
C MET A 151 -5.91 1.49 -0.72
N GLU A 152 -7.03 2.22 -0.68
CA GLU A 152 -8.39 1.64 -0.64
C GLU A 152 -8.65 0.76 -1.87
N GLY A 153 -8.26 1.24 -3.06
CA GLY A 153 -8.36 0.48 -4.31
C GLY A 153 -7.49 -0.78 -4.30
N MET A 154 -6.27 -0.70 -3.77
CA MET A 154 -5.36 -1.83 -3.61
C MET A 154 -5.94 -2.88 -2.66
N GLU A 155 -6.51 -2.47 -1.53
CA GLU A 155 -7.15 -3.36 -0.57
C GLU A 155 -8.37 -4.06 -1.18
N ALA A 156 -9.21 -3.33 -1.92
CA ALA A 156 -10.33 -3.92 -2.64
C ALA A 156 -9.89 -5.01 -3.64
N THR A 157 -8.84 -4.74 -4.42
CA THR A 157 -8.26 -5.71 -5.37
C THR A 157 -7.64 -6.91 -4.65
N LYS A 158 -6.99 -6.70 -3.51
CA LYS A 158 -6.46 -7.80 -2.68
C LYS A 158 -7.58 -8.70 -2.15
N ASN A 159 -8.67 -8.13 -1.67
CA ASN A 159 -9.85 -8.87 -1.19
C ASN A 159 -10.54 -9.64 -2.33
N SER A 160 -10.62 -9.05 -3.52
CA SER A 160 -11.10 -9.71 -4.73
C SER A 160 -10.24 -10.92 -5.10
N LEU A 161 -8.90 -10.75 -5.13
CA LEU A 161 -7.95 -11.83 -5.39
C LEU A 161 -8.10 -12.98 -4.38
N GLN A 162 -8.19 -12.67 -3.09
CA GLN A 162 -8.38 -13.68 -2.05
C GLN A 162 -9.68 -14.46 -2.23
N THR A 163 -10.76 -13.78 -2.63
CA THR A 163 -12.06 -14.40 -2.90
C THR A 163 -11.96 -15.38 -4.07
N HIS A 164 -11.34 -14.97 -5.19
CA HIS A 164 -11.14 -15.86 -6.33
C HIS A 164 -10.22 -17.05 -6.00
N GLN A 165 -9.16 -16.85 -5.22
CA GLN A 165 -8.28 -17.93 -4.79
C GLN A 165 -8.99 -18.94 -3.88
N SER A 166 -9.83 -18.46 -2.96
CA SER A 166 -10.64 -19.32 -2.10
C SER A 166 -11.62 -20.16 -2.92
N LEU A 167 -12.29 -19.53 -3.90
CA LEU A 167 -13.17 -20.23 -4.84
C LEU A 167 -12.40 -21.28 -5.66
N ALA A 168 -11.24 -20.94 -6.19
CA ALA A 168 -10.41 -21.87 -6.96
C ALA A 168 -10.04 -23.13 -6.15
N ARG A 169 -9.65 -22.95 -4.88
CA ARG A 169 -9.35 -24.09 -3.97
C ARG A 169 -10.55 -24.99 -3.72
N ARG A 170 -11.75 -24.41 -3.60
CA ARG A 170 -12.99 -25.19 -3.41
C ARG A 170 -13.29 -26.03 -4.66
N ILE A 171 -13.28 -25.40 -5.84
CA ILE A 171 -13.52 -26.10 -7.11
C ILE A 171 -12.48 -27.20 -7.35
N ASP A 172 -11.20 -26.94 -7.04
CA ASP A 172 -10.14 -27.95 -7.17
C ASP A 172 -10.35 -29.17 -6.25
N SER A 173 -10.81 -28.92 -5.01
CA SER A 173 -11.24 -29.98 -4.09
C SER A 173 -12.43 -30.77 -4.66
N ASP A 174 -13.42 -30.10 -5.26
CA ASP A 174 -14.60 -30.74 -5.85
C ASP A 174 -14.22 -31.58 -7.08
N VAL A 175 -13.32 -31.09 -7.93
CA VAL A 175 -12.75 -31.84 -9.07
C VAL A 175 -12.07 -33.12 -8.60
N THR A 176 -11.32 -33.05 -7.49
CA THR A 176 -10.65 -34.21 -6.88
C THR A 176 -11.69 -35.20 -6.32
N ALA A 177 -12.67 -34.71 -5.56
CA ALA A 177 -13.72 -35.55 -5.00
C ALA A 177 -14.59 -36.24 -6.08
N LEU A 178 -14.86 -35.58 -7.20
CA LEU A 178 -15.57 -36.17 -8.34
C LEU A 178 -14.76 -37.29 -9.00
N TYR A 179 -13.45 -37.13 -9.08
CA TYR A 179 -12.56 -38.18 -9.59
C TYR A 179 -12.54 -39.41 -8.68
N ASP A 180 -12.44 -39.21 -7.36
CA ASP A 180 -12.47 -40.30 -6.39
C ASP A 180 -13.82 -41.05 -6.40
N LYS A 181 -14.93 -40.31 -6.54
CA LYS A 181 -16.27 -40.91 -6.72
C LYS A 181 -16.38 -41.72 -8.01
N ALA A 182 -15.81 -41.23 -9.11
CA ALA A 182 -15.77 -41.97 -10.36
C ALA A 182 -14.97 -43.28 -10.23
N LYS A 183 -13.81 -43.23 -9.55
CA LYS A 183 -12.98 -44.40 -9.27
C LYS A 183 -13.74 -45.45 -8.43
N ALA A 184 -14.40 -45.02 -7.36
CA ALA A 184 -15.20 -45.91 -6.52
C ALA A 184 -16.42 -46.51 -7.25
N ALA A 185 -17.02 -45.79 -8.21
CA ALA A 185 -18.10 -46.33 -9.03
C ALA A 185 -17.60 -47.44 -9.98
N ILE A 186 -16.42 -47.27 -10.58
CA ILE A 186 -15.77 -48.29 -11.41
C ILE A 186 -15.48 -49.55 -10.59
N GLU A 187 -14.98 -49.41 -9.36
CA GLU A 187 -14.72 -50.55 -8.46
C GLU A 187 -16.00 -51.35 -8.12
N ARG A 188 -17.17 -50.71 -8.19
CA ARG A 188 -18.49 -51.35 -8.01
C ARG A 188 -19.12 -51.86 -9.30
N ASN A 189 -18.41 -51.79 -10.43
CA ASN A 189 -18.92 -52.07 -11.78
C ASN A 189 -20.13 -51.22 -12.20
N ASP A 190 -20.28 -50.02 -11.64
CA ASP A 190 -21.31 -49.06 -12.02
C ASP A 190 -20.73 -48.04 -13.02
N GLU A 191 -20.67 -48.44 -14.29
CA GLU A 191 -20.08 -47.62 -15.35
C GLU A 191 -20.86 -46.35 -15.65
N GLU A 192 -22.19 -46.38 -15.50
CA GLU A 192 -23.04 -45.23 -15.82
C GLU A 192 -22.80 -44.10 -14.81
N ALA A 193 -22.75 -44.41 -13.51
CA ALA A 193 -22.39 -43.44 -12.49
C ALA A 193 -20.97 -42.89 -12.70
N ALA A 194 -20.01 -43.74 -13.05
CA ALA A 194 -18.64 -43.33 -13.33
C ALA A 194 -18.57 -42.31 -14.49
N ARG A 195 -19.27 -42.58 -15.61
CA ARG A 195 -19.37 -41.65 -16.76
C ARG A 195 -19.96 -40.31 -16.33
N ASN A 196 -21.02 -40.32 -15.53
CA ASN A 196 -21.66 -39.10 -15.03
C ASN A 196 -20.73 -38.26 -14.14
N PHE A 197 -19.97 -38.89 -13.23
CA PHE A 197 -19.00 -38.18 -12.40
C PHE A 197 -17.84 -37.58 -13.21
N LEU A 198 -17.35 -38.29 -14.23
CA LEU A 198 -16.30 -37.79 -15.12
C LEU A 198 -16.79 -36.60 -15.96
N LEU A 199 -18.03 -36.64 -16.46
CA LEU A 199 -18.61 -35.51 -17.18
C LEU A 199 -18.67 -34.25 -16.30
N LYS A 200 -19.19 -34.39 -15.07
CA LYS A 200 -19.24 -33.28 -14.09
C LYS A 200 -17.85 -32.76 -13.75
N ARG A 201 -16.86 -33.66 -13.59
CA ARG A 201 -15.47 -33.28 -13.35
C ARG A 201 -14.94 -32.39 -14.48
N THR A 202 -15.19 -32.74 -15.74
CA THR A 202 -14.76 -31.93 -16.88
C THR A 202 -15.39 -30.53 -16.86
N GLN A 203 -16.67 -30.43 -16.50
CA GLN A 203 -17.35 -29.14 -16.34
C GLN A 203 -16.70 -28.29 -15.23
N GLU A 204 -16.44 -28.88 -14.07
CA GLU A 204 -15.78 -28.18 -12.96
C GLU A 204 -14.32 -27.80 -13.30
N GLN A 205 -13.61 -28.62 -14.08
CA GLN A 205 -12.27 -28.28 -14.57
C GLN A 205 -12.27 -27.06 -15.51
N GLU A 206 -13.30 -26.90 -16.34
CA GLU A 206 -13.44 -25.70 -17.17
C GLU A 206 -13.74 -24.46 -16.31
N SER A 207 -14.61 -24.60 -15.31
CA SER A 207 -14.88 -23.53 -14.33
C SER A 207 -13.61 -23.14 -13.56
N LEU A 208 -12.82 -24.12 -13.10
CA LEU A 208 -11.54 -23.89 -12.43
C LEU A 208 -10.58 -23.09 -13.30
N LYS A 209 -10.43 -23.46 -14.59
CA LYS A 209 -9.58 -22.72 -15.53
C LYS A 209 -10.00 -21.26 -15.66
N LYS A 210 -11.31 -20.98 -15.71
CA LYS A 210 -11.84 -19.59 -15.77
C LYS A 210 -11.49 -18.81 -14.50
N VAL A 211 -11.70 -19.40 -13.32
CA VAL A 211 -11.39 -18.73 -12.03
C VAL A 211 -9.89 -18.51 -11.87
N LEU A 212 -9.04 -19.45 -12.30
CA LEU A 212 -7.59 -19.28 -12.28
C LEU A 212 -7.12 -18.16 -13.21
N LYS A 213 -7.75 -18.01 -14.39
CA LYS A 213 -7.49 -16.87 -15.28
C LYS A 213 -7.83 -15.54 -14.59
N MET A 214 -8.99 -15.46 -13.94
CA MET A 214 -9.38 -14.27 -13.15
C MET A 214 -8.41 -13.99 -12.00
N CYS A 215 -7.88 -15.02 -11.32
CA CYS A 215 -6.84 -14.84 -10.30
C CYS A 215 -5.56 -14.24 -10.87
N ALA A 216 -5.13 -14.68 -12.06
CA ALA A 216 -3.93 -14.16 -12.72
C ALA A 216 -4.11 -12.69 -13.14
N GLU A 217 -5.28 -12.35 -13.70
CA GLU A 217 -5.64 -10.98 -14.07
C GLU A 217 -5.68 -10.05 -12.86
N GLU A 218 -6.33 -10.46 -11.77
CA GLU A 218 -6.44 -9.63 -10.55
C GLU A 218 -5.09 -9.49 -9.85
N LYS A 219 -4.23 -10.52 -9.88
CA LYS A 219 -2.86 -10.42 -9.38
C LYS A 219 -2.05 -9.38 -10.16
N LYS A 220 -2.14 -9.38 -11.49
CA LYS A 220 -1.48 -8.36 -12.32
C LYS A 220 -2.00 -6.96 -12.00
N ARG A 221 -3.30 -6.81 -11.76
CA ARG A 221 -3.90 -5.54 -11.32
C ARG A 221 -3.37 -5.07 -9.97
N LEU A 222 -3.21 -6.00 -9.01
CA LEU A 222 -2.62 -5.72 -7.71
C LEU A 222 -1.19 -5.18 -7.85
N GLU A 223 -0.34 -5.83 -8.65
CA GLU A 223 1.05 -5.41 -8.90
C GLU A 223 1.12 -3.99 -9.50
N ILE A 224 0.21 -3.67 -10.43
CA ILE A 224 0.11 -2.32 -10.99
C ILE A 224 -0.30 -1.30 -9.91
N MET A 225 -1.26 -1.65 -9.06
CA MET A 225 -1.73 -0.75 -8.00
C MET A 225 -0.66 -0.53 -6.92
N GLU A 226 0.08 -1.57 -6.54
CA GLU A 226 1.23 -1.46 -5.64
C GLU A 226 2.30 -0.51 -6.22
N GLY A 227 2.57 -0.62 -7.53
CA GLY A 227 3.46 0.31 -8.23
C GLY A 227 2.96 1.76 -8.19
N ASN A 228 1.66 2.00 -8.37
CA ASN A 228 1.07 3.34 -8.29
C ASN A 228 1.19 3.92 -6.86
N VAL A 229 0.93 3.10 -5.84
CA VAL A 229 1.09 3.49 -4.43
C VAL A 229 2.54 3.85 -4.11
N ASP A 230 3.52 3.08 -4.60
CA ASP A 230 4.96 3.39 -4.42
C ASP A 230 5.35 4.73 -5.06
N VAL A 231 4.85 5.03 -6.26
CA VAL A 231 5.08 6.32 -6.92
C VAL A 231 4.47 7.47 -6.13
N LEU A 232 3.24 7.32 -5.63
CA LEU A 232 2.57 8.34 -4.80
C LEU A 232 3.30 8.54 -3.46
N GLN A 233 3.79 7.47 -2.85
CA GLN A 233 4.56 7.54 -1.62
C GLN A 233 5.88 8.28 -1.82
N LYS A 234 6.59 8.04 -2.94
CA LYS A 234 7.80 8.82 -3.28
C LYS A 234 7.50 10.30 -3.46
N ARG A 235 6.42 10.62 -4.18
CA ARG A 235 5.98 12.01 -4.36
C ARG A 235 5.60 12.68 -3.04
N ALA A 236 4.96 11.93 -2.12
CA ALA A 236 4.66 12.41 -0.78
C ALA A 236 5.92 12.74 0.02
N MET A 237 6.95 11.89 -0.03
CA MET A 237 8.25 12.14 0.61
C MET A 237 8.97 13.36 0.01
N GLU A 238 8.85 13.60 -1.30
CA GLU A 238 9.42 14.78 -1.95
C GLU A 238 8.75 16.07 -1.47
N VAL A 239 7.42 16.08 -1.36
CA VAL A 239 6.65 17.23 -0.84
C VAL A 239 6.92 17.45 0.65
N GLU A 240 7.00 16.38 1.44
CA GLU A 240 7.40 16.46 2.84
C GLU A 240 8.81 17.06 2.97
N GLY A 241 9.78 16.58 2.19
CA GLY A 241 11.14 17.12 2.18
C GLY A 241 11.18 18.60 1.76
N MET A 242 10.29 19.02 0.86
CA MET A 242 10.14 20.43 0.49
C MET A 242 9.61 21.25 1.68
N LEU A 243 8.55 20.79 2.34
CA LEU A 243 7.96 21.43 3.52
C LEU A 243 8.99 21.55 4.66
N GLN A 244 9.72 20.48 4.96
CA GLN A 244 10.75 20.49 6.01
C GLN A 244 11.87 21.50 5.70
N ARG A 245 12.33 21.57 4.44
CA ARG A 245 13.34 22.57 4.03
C ARG A 245 12.82 23.99 4.15
N THR A 246 11.57 24.25 3.77
CA THR A 246 10.96 25.58 3.86
C THR A 246 10.79 26.02 5.31
N VAL A 247 10.22 25.16 6.16
CA VAL A 247 10.05 25.43 7.60
C VAL A 247 11.40 25.63 8.29
N GLY A 248 12.38 24.77 7.99
CA GLY A 248 13.73 24.88 8.54
C GLY A 248 14.47 26.14 8.07
N ALA A 249 14.32 26.55 6.82
CA ALA A 249 14.89 27.79 6.30
C ALA A 249 14.27 29.02 6.97
N LYS A 250 12.95 29.02 7.17
CA LYS A 250 12.24 30.11 7.83
C LYS A 250 12.63 30.27 9.29
N ALA A 251 12.72 29.17 10.04
CA ALA A 251 13.15 29.18 11.45
C ALA A 251 14.57 29.78 11.62
N ARG A 252 15.47 29.53 10.65
CA ARG A 252 16.82 30.11 10.64
C ARG A 252 16.81 31.61 10.29
N GLN A 253 15.92 32.05 9.40
CA GLN A 253 15.78 33.46 9.04
C GLN A 253 15.28 34.29 10.23
N ASP A 254 14.28 33.80 10.95
CA ASP A 254 13.75 34.48 12.14
C ASP A 254 14.82 34.59 13.25
N SER A 255 15.64 33.55 13.42
CA SER A 255 16.77 33.56 14.38
C SER A 255 17.87 34.56 14.01
N PHE A 256 18.04 34.86 12.72
CA PHE A 256 19.05 35.83 12.25
C PHE A 256 18.58 37.28 12.42
N ILE A 257 17.27 37.52 12.33
CA ILE A 257 16.65 38.83 12.60
C ILE A 257 16.71 39.13 14.11
N ASP A 258 16.60 38.12 14.98
CA ASP A 258 16.75 38.28 16.43
C ASP A 258 18.20 38.58 16.88
N PHE A 259 19.20 38.27 16.03
CA PHE A 259 20.58 38.73 16.21
C PHE A 259 20.83 40.12 15.61
N SER A 260 19.87 40.68 14.86
CA SER A 260 19.97 42.02 14.34
C SER A 260 19.36 43.02 15.33
N VAL A 261 20.24 43.72 16.04
CA VAL A 261 20.05 45.11 16.48
C VAL A 261 19.19 45.31 17.75
N SER A 262 19.78 45.01 18.92
CA SER A 262 19.84 46.09 19.92
C SER A 262 20.92 47.06 19.42
N SER A 263 20.48 48.18 18.84
CA SER A 263 21.31 49.16 18.09
C SER A 263 22.23 50.01 18.96
N GLU A 264 22.50 49.62 20.19
CA GLU A 264 23.49 50.31 20.98
C GLU A 264 24.75 49.49 20.91
N ASP A 265 25.65 49.94 20.03
CA ASP A 265 27.03 49.50 20.02
C ASP A 265 27.51 49.47 21.48
N PRO A 266 27.97 48.32 22.01
CA PRO A 266 28.42 48.22 23.39
C PRO A 266 29.52 49.25 23.72
N LEU A 267 30.21 49.80 22.72
CA LEU A 267 31.06 50.97 22.87
C LEU A 267 30.28 52.26 23.12
N LEU A 268 29.25 52.57 22.32
CA LEU A 268 28.40 53.76 22.51
C LEU A 268 27.71 53.76 23.87
N ARG A 269 27.30 52.58 24.35
CA ARG A 269 26.72 52.43 25.69
C ARG A 269 27.74 52.76 26.79
N LYS A 270 29.01 52.34 26.62
CA LYS A 270 30.10 52.73 27.54
C LYS A 270 30.45 54.21 27.47
N PHE A 271 30.38 54.85 26.31
CA PHE A 271 30.61 56.29 26.19
C PHE A 271 29.52 57.10 26.89
N LYS A 272 28.25 56.69 26.73
CA LYS A 272 27.13 57.23 27.52
C LYS A 272 27.30 57.03 29.03
N ASP A 273 27.70 55.83 29.47
CA ASP A 273 27.93 55.54 30.89
C ASP A 273 29.09 56.38 31.48
N LEU A 274 30.02 56.85 30.64
CA LEU A 274 31.11 57.74 31.04
C LEU A 274 30.73 59.23 31.01
N GLY A 275 29.49 59.57 30.65
CA GLY A 275 29.03 60.96 30.56
C GLY A 275 29.73 61.75 29.45
N ILE A 276 30.24 61.07 28.43
CA ILE A 276 30.84 61.67 27.24
C ILE A 276 29.78 61.63 26.16
N ASP A 277 29.02 62.72 26.04
CA ASP A 277 28.12 63.00 24.91
C ASP A 277 28.89 63.57 23.71
#